data_AF-A0ABD5UVD0-F1
#
_entry.id   AF-A0ABD5UVD0-F1
#
_cell.length_a   1.000
_cell.length_b   1.000
_cell.length_c   1.000
_cell.angle_alpha   90.00
_cell.angle_beta   90.00
_cell.angle_gamma   90.00
#
_symmetry.space_group_name_H-M   'P 1'
#
loop_
_entity.id
_entity.type
_entity.pdbx_description
1 polymer ?
#
loop_
_entity_poly.entity_id
_entity_poly.type
_entity_poly.pdbx_seq_one_letter_code
_entity_poly.pdbx_strand_id
1 'polypeptide(L)' 'MSDLRDRLDSDLGVYLLSGAFSVLVFLIALAGLAYLVPGGLGRRRLFGFVVGFLLFVASYLAAMWIYREIGSREQT' A
#
# COMPACT_ATOMS: atom_id res chain seq x y z
N MET A 1 20.24 23.99 -4.77
CA MET A 1 19.84 22.73 -5.45
C MET A 1 19.52 21.64 -4.42
N SER A 2 18.80 21.99 -3.33
CA SER A 2 18.43 21.08 -2.22
C SER A 2 16.94 20.76 -2.21
N ASP A 3 16.07 21.74 -2.49
CA ASP A 3 14.61 21.58 -2.39
C ASP A 3 14.00 20.45 -3.24
N LEU A 4 14.52 20.19 -4.44
CA LEU A 4 13.94 19.18 -5.34
C LEU A 4 14.25 17.75 -4.87
N ARG A 5 15.45 17.53 -4.32
CA ARG A 5 15.88 16.23 -3.79
C ARG A 5 15.12 15.92 -2.51
N ASP A 6 14.98 16.92 -1.64
CA ASP A 6 14.26 16.80 -0.38
C ASP A 6 12.75 16.54 -0.59
N ARG A 7 12.11 17.15 -1.60
CA ARG A 7 10.70 16.86 -1.95
C ARG A 7 10.52 15.48 -2.59
N LEU A 8 11.40 15.10 -3.52
CA LEU A 8 11.35 13.77 -4.15
C LEU A 8 11.64 12.64 -3.16
N ASP A 9 12.61 12.79 -2.26
CA ASP A 9 12.89 11.83 -1.19
C ASP A 9 11.76 11.82 -0.13
N SER A 10 11.19 12.98 0.21
CA SER A 10 10.08 13.06 1.18
C SER A 10 8.82 12.38 0.66
N ASP A 11 8.34 12.74 -0.54
CA ASP A 11 7.09 12.18 -1.06
C ASP A 11 7.25 10.69 -1.37
N LEU A 12 8.38 10.30 -1.98
CA LEU A 12 8.67 8.89 -2.23
C LEU A 12 8.81 8.10 -0.93
N GLY A 13 9.45 8.68 0.09
CA GLY A 13 9.56 8.10 1.42
C GLY A 13 8.20 7.89 2.08
N VAL A 14 7.30 8.87 1.98
CA VAL A 14 5.92 8.77 2.50
C VAL A 14 5.13 7.70 1.74
N TYR A 15 5.27 7.60 0.41
CA TYR A 15 4.62 6.54 -0.34
C TYR A 15 5.16 5.15 0.05
N LEU A 16 6.47 4.96 0.07
CA LEU A 16 7.07 3.68 0.47
C LEU A 16 6.68 3.29 1.91
N LEU A 17 6.67 4.25 2.84
CA LEU A 17 6.31 4.00 4.23
C LEU A 17 4.83 3.66 4.39
N SER A 18 3.93 4.40 3.73
CA SER A 18 2.48 4.12 3.77
C SER A 18 2.14 2.79 3.09
N GLY A 19 2.79 2.47 1.97
CA GLY A 19 2.69 1.17 1.31
C GLY A 19 3.17 0.04 2.23
N ALA A 20 4.38 0.14 2.79
CA ALA A 20 4.91 -0.86 3.71
C ALA A 20 4.05 -1.03 4.97
N PHE A 21 3.57 0.08 5.54
CA PHE A 21 2.65 0.08 6.68
C PHE A 21 1.35 -0.65 6.34
N SER A 22 0.78 -0.41 5.16
CA SER A 22 -0.45 -1.09 4.74
C SER A 22 -0.27 -2.61 4.62
N VAL A 23 0.86 -3.07 4.07
CA VAL A 23 1.22 -4.49 4.01
C VAL A 23 1.35 -5.07 5.41
N LEU A 24 2.05 -4.37 6.30
CA LEU A 24 2.24 -4.80 7.68
C LEU A 24 0.90 -4.94 8.43
N VAL A 25 0.01 -3.95 8.31
CA VAL A 25 -1.34 -4.00 8.89
C VAL A 25 -2.13 -5.19 8.34
N PHE A 26 -2.07 -5.43 7.03
CA PHE A 26 -2.75 -6.58 6.42
C PHE A 26 -2.22 -7.92 6.96
N LEU A 27 -0.91 -8.07 7.07
CA LEU A 27 -0.29 -9.28 7.63
C LEU A 27 -0.67 -9.48 9.10
N ILE A 28 -0.69 -8.42 9.90
CA ILE A 28 -1.12 -8.47 11.31
C ILE A 28 -2.59 -8.89 11.40
N ALA A 29 -3.45 -8.34 10.55
CA ALA A 29 -4.86 -8.72 10.52
C ALA A 29 -5.06 -10.19 10.13
N LEU A 30 -4.33 -10.68 9.12
CA LEU A 30 -4.35 -12.10 8.74
C LEU A 30 -3.85 -13.00 9.85
N ALA A 31 -2.74 -12.63 10.51
CA ALA A 31 -2.22 -13.37 11.65
C ALA A 31 -3.26 -13.41 12.79
N GLY A 32 -3.85 -12.26 13.13
CA GLY A 32 -4.92 -12.17 14.12
C GLY A 32 -6.10 -13.09 13.79
N LEU A 33 -6.58 -13.07 12.54
CA LEU A 33 -7.64 -13.97 12.08
C LEU A 33 -7.25 -15.45 12.17
N ALA A 34 -6.00 -15.79 11.90
CA ALA A 34 -5.51 -17.17 11.99
C ALA A 34 -5.47 -17.67 13.44
N TYR A 35 -5.11 -16.83 14.41
CA TYR A 35 -5.01 -17.20 15.82
C TYR A 35 -6.33 -17.08 16.59
N LEU A 36 -7.16 -16.11 16.26
CA LEU A 36 -8.36 -15.77 17.03
C LEU A 36 -9.63 -16.51 16.55
N VAL A 37 -9.64 -17.02 15.33
CA VAL A 37 -10.82 -17.71 14.76
C VAL A 37 -10.66 -19.23 14.94
N PRO A 38 -11.49 -19.88 15.78
CA PRO A 38 -11.47 -21.33 15.94
C PRO A 38 -11.81 -22.01 14.60
N GLY A 39 -10.94 -22.93 14.14
CA GLY A 39 -11.05 -23.56 12.82
C GLY A 39 -10.44 -22.75 11.67
N GLY A 40 -9.86 -21.57 11.95
CA GLY A 40 -9.15 -20.73 11.00
C GLY A 40 -10.04 -20.04 9.95
N LEU A 41 -9.38 -19.39 8.99
CA LEU A 41 -10.05 -18.81 7.83
C LEU A 41 -10.31 -19.88 6.77
N GLY A 42 -11.58 -20.16 6.50
CA GLY A 42 -11.95 -20.99 5.35
C GLY A 42 -11.39 -20.43 4.03
N ARG A 43 -10.98 -21.33 3.11
CA ARG A 43 -10.23 -21.00 1.87
C ARG A 43 -10.84 -19.86 1.05
N ARG A 44 -12.17 -19.80 0.94
CA ARG A 44 -12.88 -18.72 0.21
C ARG A 44 -12.72 -17.35 0.87
N ARG A 45 -12.73 -17.27 2.20
CA ARG A 45 -12.58 -15.99 2.94
C ARG A 45 -11.14 -15.49 2.83
N LEU A 46 -10.17 -16.39 3.02
CA LEU A 46 -8.75 -16.06 2.84
C LEU A 46 -8.48 -15.54 1.42
N PHE A 47 -9.00 -16.22 0.40
CA PHE A 47 -8.88 -15.79 -0.98
C PHE A 47 -9.48 -14.39 -1.20
N GLY A 48 -10.67 -14.12 -0.66
CA GLY A 48 -11.29 -12.80 -0.73
C GLY A 48 -10.44 -11.70 -0.09
N PHE A 49 -9.85 -11.96 1.09
CA PHE A 49 -8.95 -11.00 1.74
C PHE A 49 -7.71 -10.70 0.91
N VAL A 50 -7.05 -11.74 0.39
CA VAL A 50 -5.85 -11.58 -0.43
C VAL A 50 -6.16 -10.82 -1.72
N VAL A 51 -7.22 -11.20 -2.43
CA VAL A 51 -7.62 -10.51 -3.68
C VAL A 51 -7.99 -9.06 -3.40
N GLY A 52 -8.78 -8.79 -2.36
CA GLY A 52 -9.14 -7.43 -1.96
C GLY A 52 -7.92 -6.58 -1.63
N PHE A 53 -6.94 -7.14 -0.92
CA PHE A 53 -5.70 -6.44 -0.62
C PHE A 53 -4.85 -6.17 -1.86
N LEU A 54 -4.75 -7.12 -2.79
CA LEU A 54 -4.04 -6.90 -4.05
C LEU A 54 -4.70 -5.81 -4.91
N LEU A 55 -6.04 -5.77 -4.93
CA LEU A 55 -6.78 -4.69 -5.60
C LEU A 55 -6.52 -3.33 -4.95
N PHE A 56 -6.47 -3.28 -3.61
CA PHE A 56 -6.08 -2.09 -2.87
C PHE A 56 -4.65 -1.65 -3.25
N VAL A 57 -3.68 -2.56 -3.26
CA VAL A 57 -2.29 -2.25 -3.65
C VAL A 57 -2.23 -1.74 -5.09
N ALA A 58 -2.96 -2.36 -6.01
CA ALA A 58 -3.01 -1.90 -7.40
C ALA A 58 -3.59 -0.48 -7.51
N SER A 59 -4.68 -0.20 -6.78
CA SER A 59 -5.27 1.15 -6.72
C SER A 59 -4.31 2.18 -6.13
N TYR A 60 -3.62 1.81 -5.04
CA TYR A 60 -2.61 2.64 -4.39
C TYR A 60 -1.46 3.00 -5.36
N LEU A 61 -0.92 2.00 -6.05
CA LEU A 61 0.16 2.22 -7.02
C LEU A 61 -0.31 3.06 -8.21
N ALA A 62 -1.54 2.85 -8.69
CA ALA A 62 -2.12 3.68 -9.75
C ALA A 62 -2.25 5.14 -9.30
N ALA A 63 -2.74 5.39 -8.08
CA ALA A 63 -2.84 6.73 -7.53
C ALA A 63 -1.45 7.40 -7.41
N MET A 64 -0.48 6.68 -6.85
CA MET A 64 0.90 7.15 -6.75
C MET A 64 1.48 7.52 -8.13
N TRP A 65 1.24 6.69 -9.14
CA TRP A 65 1.70 6.94 -10.50
C TRP A 65 1.07 8.20 -11.10
N ILE A 66 -0.25 8.38 -10.93
CA ILE A 66 -0.98 9.56 -11.40
C ILE A 66 -0.42 10.84 -10.73
N TYR A 67 -0.28 10.86 -9.41
CA TYR A 67 0.22 12.05 -8.70
C TYR A 67 1.65 12.42 -9.13
N ARG A 68 2.51 11.41 -9.29
CA ARG A 68 3.88 11.63 -9.73
C ARG A 68 3.94 12.18 -11.17
N GLU A 69 3.10 11.68 -12.07
CA GLU A 69 3.03 12.15 -13.45
C GLU A 69 2.50 13.59 -13.53
N ILE A 70 1.46 13.94 -12.77
CA ILE A 70 0.93 15.31 -12.70
C ILE A 70 2.01 16.28 -12.18
N GLY A 71 2.68 15.93 -11.08
CA GLY A 71 3.74 16.75 -10.51
C GLY A 71 4.95 16.94 -11.45
N SER A 72 5.19 15.99 -12.37
CA SER A 72 6.23 16.14 -13.40
C SER A 72 5.85 17.14 -14.49
N ARG A 73 4.56 17.33 -14.77
CA ARG A 73 4.09 18.22 -15.85
C ARG A 73 4.04 19.68 -15.41
N GLU A 74 3.69 19.94 -14.16
CA GLU A 74 3.62 21.30 -13.60
C GLU A 74 4.99 21.98 -13.44
N GLN A 75 6.10 21.23 -13.56
CA GLN A 75 7.47 21.73 -13.46
C GLN A 75 8.10 22.11 -14.82
N THR A 76 7.35 21.98 -15.92
CA THR A 76 7.78 22.34 -17.29
C THR A 76 7.11 23.63 -17.73
#